data_AF-A0A1B7MUC3-F1
#
_entry.id   AF-A0A1B7MUC3-F1
#
_cell.length_a   1.000
_cell.length_b   1.000
_cell.length_c   1.000
_cell.angle_alpha   90.00
_cell.angle_beta   90.00
_cell.angle_gamma   90.00
#
_symmetry.space_group_name_H-M   'P 1'
#
loop_
_entity.id
_entity.type
_entity.pdbx_description
1 polymer ?
#
loop_
_entity_poly.entity_id
_entity_poly.type
_entity_poly.pdbx_seq_one_letter_code
_entity_poly.pdbx_strand_id
1 'polypeptide(L)'
;LSFKAVTPLLSFNCLQTVNLSYFCASAIDDTAVKMMAQSWPQLEKLYIGSRSRWPTPPSLTFTGLVHLIRHCQHLHDIAIPFRASLID
;
A
#
# COMPACT_ATOMS: atom_id res chain seq x y z
N LEU A 1 11.90 2.35 -0.76
CA LEU A 1 10.82 3.16 -1.33
C LEU A 1 10.29 4.05 -0.24
N SER A 2 10.40 5.36 -0.40
CA SER A 2 9.71 6.32 0.47
C SER A 2 8.36 6.68 -0.15
N PHE A 3 7.42 7.18 0.66
CA PHE A 3 6.14 7.70 0.14
C PHE A 3 6.34 8.78 -0.94
N LYS A 4 7.39 9.61 -0.82
CA LYS A 4 7.72 10.64 -1.83
C LYS A 4 7.93 10.08 -3.24
N ALA A 5 8.39 8.83 -3.36
CA ALA A 5 8.60 8.19 -4.66
C ALA A 5 7.28 7.79 -5.34
N VAL A 6 6.20 7.60 -4.59
CA VAL A 6 4.87 7.27 -5.13
C VAL A 6 3.97 8.49 -5.28
N THR A 7 4.32 9.64 -4.70
CA THR A 7 3.55 10.89 -4.79
C THR A 7 3.17 11.29 -6.22
N PRO A 8 4.07 11.21 -7.23
CA PRO A 8 3.68 11.55 -8.60
C PRO A 8 2.57 10.67 -9.18
N LEU A 9 2.41 9.44 -8.67
CA LEU A 9 1.39 8.49 -9.13
C LEU A 9 0.00 8.77 -8.53
N LEU A 10 -0.08 9.60 -7.48
CA LEU A 10 -1.33 9.90 -6.79
C LEU A 10 -2.30 10.74 -7.62
N SER A 11 -1.85 11.33 -8.73
CA SER A 11 -2.68 12.06 -9.68
C SER A 11 -3.47 11.13 -10.62
N PHE A 12 -3.09 9.86 -10.74
CA PHE A 12 -3.74 8.91 -11.64
C PHE A 12 -4.90 8.18 -10.96
N ASN A 13 -6.09 8.79 -11.02
CA ASN A 13 -7.31 8.27 -10.39
C ASN A 13 -7.87 6.96 -10.98
N CYS A 14 -7.46 6.59 -12.19
CA CYS A 14 -7.88 5.35 -12.86
C CYS A 14 -6.85 4.20 -12.76
N LEU A 15 -5.88 4.27 -11.85
CA LEU A 15 -4.94 3.16 -11.66
C LEU A 15 -5.65 1.92 -11.12
N GLN A 16 -5.59 0.84 -11.90
CA GLN A 16 -6.14 -0.47 -11.53
C GLN A 16 -5.08 -1.40 -10.94
N THR A 17 -3.85 -1.33 -11.45
CA THR A 17 -2.75 -2.18 -10.98
C THR A 17 -1.54 -1.34 -10.61
N VAL A 18 -1.07 -1.48 -9.38
CA VAL A 18 0.19 -0.91 -8.92
C VAL A 18 1.10 -2.05 -8.46
N ASN A 19 2.21 -2.24 -9.18
CA ASN A 19 3.19 -3.27 -8.86
C ASN A 19 4.56 -2.66 -8.55
N LEU A 20 4.86 -2.63 -7.26
CA LEU A 20 6.11 -2.17 -6.66
C LEU A 20 6.72 -3.29 -5.79
N SER A 21 6.49 -4.55 -6.15
CA SER A 21 6.87 -5.74 -5.37
C SER A 21 8.35 -5.80 -4.99
N TYR A 22 9.22 -5.30 -5.87
CA TYR A 22 10.68 -5.38 -5.70
C TYR A 22 11.28 -4.23 -4.89
N PHE A 23 10.48 -3.22 -4.52
CA PHE A 23 10.98 -2.09 -3.75
C PHE A 23 10.71 -2.28 -2.25
N CYS A 24 11.74 -2.10 -1.42
CA CYS A 24 11.55 -2.10 0.04
C CYS A 24 10.55 -1.02 0.45
N ALA A 25 9.51 -1.38 1.18
CA ALA A 25 8.40 -0.49 1.55
C ALA A 25 8.26 -0.29 3.05
N SER A 26 9.36 -0.44 3.79
CA SER A 26 9.36 -0.25 5.25
C SER A 26 8.95 1.17 5.68
N ALA A 27 9.14 2.18 4.81
CA ALA A 27 8.72 3.56 5.03
C ALA A 27 7.30 3.88 4.56
N ILE A 28 6.54 2.89 4.07
CA ILE A 28 5.11 3.04 3.77
C ILE A 28 4.34 2.69 5.04
N ASP A 29 3.65 3.68 5.60
CA ASP A 29 2.83 3.56 6.80
C ASP A 29 1.32 3.62 6.49
N ASP A 30 0.48 3.60 7.52
CA ASP A 30 -0.98 3.64 7.36
C ASP A 30 -1.46 4.93 6.68
N THR A 31 -0.78 6.05 6.95
CA THR A 31 -1.11 7.37 6.38
C THR A 31 -0.80 7.42 4.89
N ALA A 32 0.36 6.89 4.49
CA ALA A 32 0.76 6.72 3.10
C ALA A 32 -0.25 5.84 2.34
N VAL A 33 -0.60 4.68 2.89
CA VAL A 33 -1.58 3.77 2.27
C VAL A 33 -2.96 4.40 2.17
N LYS A 34 -3.41 5.15 3.18
CA LYS A 34 -4.66 5.89 3.12
C LYS A 34 -4.69 6.88 1.95
N MET A 35 -3.63 7.67 1.77
CA MET A 35 -3.53 8.61 0.63
C MET A 35 -3.55 7.87 -0.71
N MET A 36 -2.82 6.76 -0.82
CA MET A 36 -2.82 5.91 -2.03
C MET A 36 -4.23 5.38 -2.34
N ALA A 37 -4.91 4.85 -1.32
CA ALA A 37 -6.26 4.30 -1.46
C ALA A 37 -7.28 5.36 -1.91
N GLN A 38 -7.20 6.57 -1.36
CA GLN A 38 -8.08 7.68 -1.72
C GLN A 38 -7.80 8.21 -3.13
N SER A 39 -6.54 8.19 -3.57
CA SER A 39 -6.14 8.59 -4.91
C SER A 39 -6.51 7.55 -5.98
N TRP A 40 -6.59 6.26 -5.63
CA TRP A 40 -6.80 5.16 -6.59
C TRP A 40 -8.08 4.37 -6.27
N PRO A 41 -9.27 4.97 -6.38
CA PRO A 41 -10.52 4.30 -6.07
C PRO A 41 -10.84 3.10 -6.98
N GLN A 42 -10.25 3.08 -8.18
CA GLN A 42 -10.40 1.99 -9.18
C GLN A 42 -9.36 0.87 -9.01
N LEU A 43 -8.59 0.87 -7.92
CA LEU A 43 -7.52 -0.09 -7.71
C LEU A 43 -8.08 -1.50 -7.54
N GLU A 44 -7.55 -2.42 -8.33
CA GLU A 44 -7.89 -3.83 -8.35
C GLU A 44 -6.77 -4.68 -7.74
N LYS A 45 -5.51 -4.28 -7.95
CA LYS A 45 -4.32 -5.05 -7.57
C LYS A 45 -3.24 -4.16 -7.00
N LEU A 46 -2.79 -4.49 -5.79
CA LEU A 46 -1.75 -3.76 -5.09
C LEU A 46 -0.64 -4.70 -4.63
N TYR A 47 0.56 -4.52 -5.19
CA TYR A 47 1.74 -5.26 -4.79
C TYR A 47 2.84 -4.28 -4.37
N ILE A 48 3.25 -4.30 -3.11
CA ILE A 48 4.29 -3.39 -2.60
C ILE A 48 5.24 -4.16 -1.70
N GLY A 49 6.53 -4.20 -2.07
CA GLY A 49 7.60 -4.80 -1.27
C GLY A 49 7.50 -6.31 -1.02
N SER A 50 6.47 -6.98 -1.52
CA SER A 50 6.22 -8.41 -1.34
C SER A 50 7.34 -9.34 -1.82
N ARG A 51 8.23 -8.85 -2.70
CA ARG A 51 9.41 -9.56 -3.21
C ARG A 51 10.74 -8.93 -2.79
N SER A 52 10.71 -7.90 -1.94
CA SER A 52 11.91 -7.21 -1.46
C SER A 52 12.47 -7.88 -0.21
N ARG A 53 13.78 -7.74 0.03
CA ARG A 53 14.38 -8.08 1.33
C ARG A 53 14.07 -6.96 2.33
N TRP A 54 13.79 -7.33 3.57
CA TRP A 54 13.35 -6.43 4.64
C TRP A 54 14.46 -6.23 5.68
N PRO A 55 15.41 -5.30 5.45
CA PRO A 55 16.40 -4.97 6.47
C PRO A 55 15.74 -4.28 7.68
N THR A 56 14.57 -3.67 7.48
CA THR A 56 13.78 -2.99 8.50
C THR A 56 12.34 -3.51 8.49
N PRO A 57 11.71 -3.69 9.68
CA PRO A 57 10.29 -4.05 9.77
C PRO A 57 9.37 -3.06 9.04
N PRO A 58 8.22 -3.49 8.51
CA PRO A 58 7.24 -2.59 7.90
C PRO A 58 6.66 -1.59 8.92
N SER A 59 6.46 -0.34 8.51
CA SER A 59 5.75 0.64 9.34
C SER A 59 4.23 0.47 9.29
N LEU A 60 3.71 -0.02 8.15
CA LEU A 60 2.31 -0.34 7.91
C LEU A 60 1.74 -1.29 8.97
N THR A 61 0.50 -1.04 9.40
CA THR A 61 -0.28 -1.92 10.28
C THR A 61 -1.54 -2.42 9.57
N PHE A 62 -2.36 -3.21 10.26
CA PHE A 62 -3.64 -3.66 9.72
C PHE A 62 -4.60 -2.48 9.43
N THR A 63 -4.47 -1.34 10.14
CA THR A 63 -5.26 -0.13 9.91
C THR A 63 -5.11 0.39 8.48
N GLY A 64 -3.90 0.35 7.91
CA GLY A 64 -3.66 0.73 6.52
C GLY A 64 -4.42 -0.16 5.53
N LEU A 65 -4.54 -1.47 5.82
CA LEU A 65 -5.32 -2.39 4.99
C LEU A 65 -6.82 -2.07 5.02
N VAL A 66 -7.35 -1.64 6.17
CA VAL A 66 -8.74 -1.19 6.29
C VAL A 66 -9.01 0.00 5.37
N HIS A 67 -8.06 0.93 5.21
CA HIS A 67 -8.21 2.05 4.28
C HIS A 67 -8.30 1.61 2.83
N LEU A 68 -7.51 0.60 2.42
CA LEU A 68 -7.58 0.03 1.07
C LEU A 68 -8.98 -0.55 0.81
N ILE A 69 -9.50 -1.38 1.72
CA ILE A 69 -10.82 -2.00 1.58
C ILE A 69 -11.93 -0.94 1.52
N ARG A 70 -11.82 0.14 2.31
CA ARG A 70 -12.84 1.19 2.34
C ARG A 70 -12.89 2.03 1.07
N HIS A 71 -11.73 2.32 0.48
CA HIS A 71 -11.64 3.27 -0.64
C HIS A 71 -11.52 2.60 -2.02
N CYS A 72 -11.06 1.36 -2.10
CA CYS A 72 -10.83 0.62 -3.34
C CYS A 72 -11.81 -0.57 -3.45
N GLN A 73 -13.02 -0.33 -3.96
CA GLN A 73 -14.10 -1.34 -3.97
C GLN A 73 -13.87 -2.50 -4.96
N HIS A 74 -12.95 -2.32 -5.91
CA HIS A 74 -12.60 -3.33 -6.91
C HIS A 74 -11.37 -4.19 -6.52
N LEU A 75 -10.78 -3.90 -5.35
CA LEU A 75 -9.54 -4.51 -4.90
C LEU A 75 -9.75 -6.00 -4.58
N HIS A 76 -9.01 -6.86 -5.28
CA HIS A 76 -9.08 -8.31 -5.09
C HIS A 76 -7.70 -8.95 -4.89
N ASP A 77 -6.62 -8.33 -5.36
CA ASP A 77 -5.26 -8.81 -5.10
C ASP A 77 -4.47 -7.82 -4.23
N ILE A 78 -3.99 -8.27 -3.08
CA ILE A 78 -3.07 -7.51 -2.22
C ILE A 78 -1.86 -8.38 -1.86
N ALA A 79 -0.65 -7.87 -2.11
CA ALA A 79 0.56 -8.37 -1.45
C ALA A 79 1.39 -7.20 -0.93
N ILE A 80 1.28 -6.96 0.37
CA ILE A 80 2.05 -5.96 1.10
C ILE A 80 2.28 -6.49 2.51
N PRO A 81 3.52 -6.53 3.01
CA PRO A 81 3.74 -6.94 4.38
C PRO A 81 3.49 -5.76 5.31
N PHE A 82 3.00 -6.10 6.48
CA PHE A 82 2.59 -5.18 7.52
C PHE A 82 2.99 -5.78 8.87
N ARG A 83 3.05 -4.94 9.89
CA ARG A 83 3.20 -5.41 11.26
C ARG A 83 1.87 -6.01 11.71
N ALA A 84 1.87 -7.33 11.89
CA ALA A 84 0.80 -8.02 12.58
C ALA A 84 1.00 -7.85 14.09
N SER A 85 0.22 -6.95 14.70
CA SER A 85 0.08 -6.81 16.15
C SER A 85 -1.35 -7.17 16.56
N LEU A 86 -1.54 -7.50 17.84
CA LEU A 86 -2.88 -7.63 18.42
C LEU A 86 -3.64 -6.30 18.22
N ILE A 87 -4.90 -6.40 17.83
CA ILE A 87 -5.83 -5.28 17.78
C ILE A 87 -6.41 -5.20 19.19
N ASP A 88 -6.00 -4.21 19.97
CA ASP A 88 -6.61 -3.90 21.27
C ASP A 88 -8.01 -3.30 21.10
#